data_AF-A0A2V9DH63-F1
#
_entry.id   AF-A0A2V9DH63-F1
#
_cell.length_a   1.000
_cell.length_b   1.000
_cell.length_c   1.000
_cell.angle_alpha   90.00
_cell.angle_beta   90.00
_cell.angle_gamma   90.00
#
_symmetry.space_group_name_H-M   'P 1'
#
loop_
_entity.id
_entity.type
_entity.pdbx_description
1 polymer ?
#
loop_
_entity_poly.entity_id
_entity_poly.type
_entity_poly.pdbx_seq_one_letter_code
_entity_poly.pdbx_strand_id
1 'polypeptide(L)'
;MLADHGKLLRTPSHEFLWREIQIRRGIVLSELGRSSEARPILEEALSFEELANADRGNDRGTVLYYLARSYLDLGEFILAEEKYVDALKQDLPESFQPLAHYELGLVYYQRKAFARAIQEFELAESKTDESCLSKRSIWEWLSVTCKHLGLNSEADRYEKLAKTP
;
A
#
# COMPACT_ATOMS: atom_id res chain seq x y z
N MET A 1 -7.90 24.62 -29.05
CA MET A 1 -8.99 24.67 -28.06
C MET A 1 -8.98 23.42 -27.17
N LEU A 2 -7.93 23.19 -26.37
CA LEU A 2 -7.90 22.07 -25.40
C LEU A 2 -7.34 22.47 -24.02
N ALA A 3 -6.99 23.74 -23.84
CA ALA A 3 -6.31 24.22 -22.64
C ALA A 3 -7.24 24.58 -21.46
N ASP A 4 -8.57 24.52 -21.65
CA ASP A 4 -9.51 25.16 -20.71
C ASP A 4 -10.53 24.20 -20.06
N HIS A 5 -10.44 22.91 -20.33
CA HIS A 5 -11.35 21.92 -19.71
C HIS A 5 -11.01 21.66 -18.24
N GLY A 6 -9.74 21.82 -17.83
CA GLY A 6 -9.33 21.66 -16.43
C GLY A 6 -9.91 22.70 -15.48
N LYS A 7 -10.21 23.92 -15.97
CA LYS A 7 -10.83 24.99 -15.17
C LYS A 7 -12.35 24.83 -15.06
N LEU A 8 -12.99 24.30 -16.10
CA LEU A 8 -14.43 23.99 -16.10
C LEU A 8 -14.81 22.91 -15.08
N LEU A 9 -13.91 21.95 -14.82
CA LEU A 9 -14.08 20.91 -13.82
C LEU A 9 -14.01 21.41 -12.36
N ARG A 10 -13.51 22.63 -12.13
CA ARG A 10 -13.46 23.28 -10.80
C ARG A 10 -14.69 24.15 -10.52
N THR A 11 -15.77 24.01 -11.30
CA THR A 11 -17.05 24.64 -10.99
C THR A 11 -17.78 23.82 -9.91
N PRO A 12 -18.59 24.44 -9.02
CA PRO A 12 -19.28 23.74 -7.94
C PRO A 12 -20.17 22.57 -8.40
N SER A 13 -20.66 22.62 -9.64
CA SER A 13 -21.46 21.56 -10.28
C SER A 13 -20.66 20.36 -10.78
N HIS A 14 -19.32 20.47 -10.88
CA HIS A 14 -18.43 19.42 -11.39
C HIS A 14 -17.32 19.03 -10.39
N GLU A 15 -17.30 19.66 -9.23
CA GLU A 15 -16.28 19.45 -8.20
C GLU A 15 -16.19 17.99 -7.73
N PHE A 16 -17.34 17.33 -7.58
CA PHE A 16 -17.40 15.90 -7.24
C PHE A 16 -16.70 15.03 -8.29
N LEU A 17 -17.04 15.22 -9.57
CA LEU A 17 -16.43 14.46 -10.68
C LEU A 17 -14.93 14.76 -10.78
N TRP A 18 -14.52 16.01 -10.56
CA TRP A 18 -13.11 16.39 -10.57
C TRP A 18 -12.32 15.67 -9.46
N ARG A 19 -12.87 15.60 -8.24
CA ARG A 19 -12.28 14.88 -7.10
C ARG A 19 -12.12 13.40 -7.40
N GLU A 20 -13.15 12.74 -7.95
CA GLU A 20 -13.07 11.34 -8.37
C GLU A 20 -11.96 11.12 -9.42
N ILE A 21 -11.87 12.02 -10.41
CA ILE A 21 -10.80 11.99 -11.42
C ILE A 21 -9.42 12.17 -10.77
N GLN A 22 -9.28 13.06 -9.77
CA GLN A 22 -7.99 13.24 -9.08
C GLN A 22 -7.58 11.95 -8.33
N ILE A 23 -8.50 11.34 -7.60
CA ILE A 23 -8.26 10.08 -6.87
C ILE A 23 -7.78 9.01 -7.84
N ARG A 24 -8.55 8.75 -8.90
CA ARG A 24 -8.19 7.75 -9.91
C ARG A 24 -6.85 8.06 -10.57
N ARG A 25 -6.56 9.33 -10.87
CA ARG A 25 -5.27 9.73 -11.46
C ARG A 25 -4.11 9.46 -10.50
N GLY A 26 -4.26 9.78 -9.22
CA GLY A 26 -3.23 9.52 -8.20
C GLY A 26 -2.92 8.02 -8.10
N ILE A 27 -3.97 7.18 -8.07
CA ILE A 27 -3.84 5.72 -8.02
C ILE A 27 -3.08 5.19 -9.25
N VAL A 28 -3.52 5.56 -10.46
CA VAL A 28 -2.87 5.10 -11.70
C VAL A 28 -1.42 5.57 -11.79
N LEU A 29 -1.10 6.79 -11.32
CA LEU A 29 0.28 7.26 -11.29
C LEU A 29 1.14 6.42 -10.33
N SER A 30 0.61 6.02 -9.17
CA SER A 30 1.30 5.14 -8.24
C SER A 30 1.53 3.75 -8.84
N GLU A 31 0.51 3.16 -9.49
CA GLU A 31 0.63 1.86 -10.16
C GLU A 31 1.68 1.86 -11.27
N LEU A 32 1.83 2.97 -11.98
CA LEU A 32 2.85 3.17 -13.01
C LEU A 32 4.24 3.48 -12.44
N GLY A 33 4.42 3.48 -11.11
CA GLY A 33 5.69 3.81 -10.45
C GLY A 33 6.07 5.29 -10.54
N ARG A 34 5.13 6.18 -10.93
CA ARG A 34 5.31 7.64 -10.99
C ARG A 34 5.02 8.26 -9.62
N SER A 35 5.66 7.72 -8.59
CA SER A 35 5.33 7.96 -7.18
C SER A 35 5.54 9.41 -6.74
N SER A 36 6.48 10.12 -7.36
CA SER A 36 6.69 11.57 -7.15
C SER A 36 5.53 12.44 -7.64
N GLU A 37 4.83 12.01 -8.70
CA GLU A 37 3.64 12.69 -9.23
C GLU A 37 2.37 12.25 -8.52
N ALA A 38 2.30 10.96 -8.13
CA ALA A 38 1.17 10.40 -7.41
C ALA A 38 1.00 11.02 -6.02
N ARG A 39 2.10 11.16 -5.27
CA ARG A 39 2.11 11.63 -3.87
C ARG A 39 1.28 12.90 -3.65
N PRO A 40 1.57 14.05 -4.27
CA PRO A 40 0.82 15.28 -3.98
C PRO A 40 -0.67 15.19 -4.32
N ILE A 41 -1.03 14.37 -5.32
CA ILE A 41 -2.43 14.17 -5.71
C ILE A 41 -3.17 13.31 -4.68
N LEU A 42 -2.52 12.26 -4.18
CA LEU A 42 -3.09 11.37 -3.16
C LEU A 42 -3.16 12.05 -1.78
N GLU A 43 -2.18 12.90 -1.45
CA GLU A 43 -2.22 13.75 -0.25
C GLU A 43 -3.39 14.74 -0.31
N GLU A 44 -3.57 15.43 -1.45
CA GLU A 44 -4.72 16.32 -1.68
C GLU A 44 -6.04 15.54 -1.57
N ALA A 45 -6.11 14.36 -2.17
CA ALA A 45 -7.32 13.53 -2.15
C ALA A 45 -7.79 13.19 -0.74
N LEU A 46 -6.88 12.94 0.20
CA LEU A 46 -7.21 12.63 1.60
C LEU A 46 -7.88 13.79 2.36
N SER A 47 -7.86 15.01 1.80
CA SER A 47 -8.59 16.18 2.32
C SER A 47 -10.04 16.28 1.84
N PHE A 48 -10.45 15.46 0.86
CA PHE A 48 -11.81 15.47 0.33
C PHE A 48 -12.81 14.87 1.33
N GLU A 49 -13.91 15.58 1.58
CA GLU A 49 -14.95 15.17 2.54
C GLU A 49 -15.59 13.82 2.19
N GLU A 50 -15.62 13.46 0.91
CA GLU A 50 -16.16 12.19 0.44
C GLU A 50 -15.36 11.00 0.97
N LEU A 51 -14.04 11.12 1.10
CA LEU A 51 -13.20 10.09 1.70
C LEU A 51 -13.28 10.08 3.24
N ALA A 52 -13.93 11.06 3.86
CA ALA A 52 -14.18 11.07 5.30
C ALA A 52 -15.50 10.37 5.67
N ASN A 53 -16.40 10.15 4.70
CA ASN A 53 -17.74 9.62 4.92
C ASN A 53 -17.83 8.13 4.57
N ALA A 54 -17.99 7.28 5.58
CA ALA A 54 -18.05 5.82 5.43
C ALA A 54 -19.26 5.31 4.61
N ASP A 55 -20.35 6.09 4.53
CA ASP A 55 -21.63 5.66 3.93
C ASP A 55 -21.62 5.58 2.39
N ARG A 56 -20.62 6.15 1.71
CA ARG A 56 -20.45 6.03 0.25
C ARG A 56 -19.14 5.35 -0.06
N GLY A 57 -19.15 4.01 -0.18
CA GLY A 57 -18.07 3.21 -0.77
C GLY A 57 -16.68 3.80 -0.52
N ASN A 58 -16.24 3.75 0.73
CA ASN A 58 -15.11 4.54 1.21
C ASN A 58 -13.78 4.02 0.62
N ASP A 59 -13.32 4.65 -0.46
CA ASP A 59 -12.01 4.35 -1.07
C ASP A 59 -10.82 4.88 -0.24
N ARG A 60 -11.05 5.45 0.96
CA ARG A 60 -9.97 6.02 1.80
C ARG A 60 -8.88 5.00 2.11
N GLY A 61 -9.25 3.77 2.44
CA GLY A 61 -8.29 2.69 2.68
C GLY A 61 -7.39 2.48 1.45
N THR A 62 -7.98 2.41 0.26
CA THR A 62 -7.27 2.27 -1.01
C THR A 62 -6.36 3.47 -1.30
N VAL A 63 -6.84 4.70 -1.10
CA VAL A 63 -6.02 5.92 -1.28
C VAL A 63 -4.84 5.96 -0.32
N LEU A 64 -5.04 5.59 0.95
CA LEU A 64 -3.98 5.47 1.94
C LEU A 64 -2.96 4.41 1.53
N TYR A 65 -3.40 3.26 1.03
CA TYR A 65 -2.54 2.19 0.53
C TYR A 65 -1.64 2.67 -0.63
N TYR A 66 -2.19 3.29 -1.68
CA TYR A 66 -1.37 3.79 -2.79
C TYR A 66 -0.48 4.97 -2.40
N LEU A 67 -0.89 5.80 -1.43
CA LEU A 67 -0.02 6.83 -0.88
C LEU A 67 1.16 6.23 -0.10
N ALA A 68 0.90 5.20 0.71
CA ALA A 68 1.93 4.46 1.44
C ALA A 68 2.95 3.82 0.48
N ARG A 69 2.46 3.20 -0.59
CA ARG A 69 3.29 2.65 -1.66
C ARG A 69 4.13 3.71 -2.35
N SER A 70 3.53 4.87 -2.63
CA SER A 70 4.26 6.00 -3.21
C SER A 70 5.39 6.49 -2.27
N TYR A 71 5.15 6.55 -0.96
CA TYR A 71 6.19 6.87 0.02
C TYR A 71 7.27 5.79 0.09
N LEU A 72 6.90 4.51 0.04
CA LEU A 72 7.86 3.39 0.02
C LEU A 72 8.80 3.48 -1.19
N ASP A 73 8.26 3.72 -2.38
CA ASP A 73 9.05 3.87 -3.62
C ASP A 73 10.02 5.05 -3.55
N LEU A 74 9.62 6.13 -2.85
CA LEU A 74 10.46 7.31 -2.63
C LEU A 74 11.47 7.15 -1.47
N GLY A 75 11.43 6.03 -0.75
CA GLY A 75 12.29 5.77 0.41
C GLY A 75 11.88 6.51 1.68
N GLU A 76 10.67 7.08 1.71
CA GLU A 76 10.11 7.83 2.83
C GLU A 76 9.45 6.87 3.85
N PHE A 77 10.24 5.95 4.40
CA PHE A 77 9.75 4.77 5.14
C PHE A 77 8.90 5.09 6.38
N ILE A 78 9.13 6.21 7.05
CA ILE A 78 8.32 6.61 8.22
C ILE A 78 6.89 6.96 7.78
N LEU A 79 6.76 7.74 6.71
CA LEU A 79 5.46 8.11 6.16
C LEU A 79 4.76 6.91 5.53
N ALA A 80 5.51 6.02 4.86
CA ALA A 80 4.98 4.77 4.34
C ALA A 80 4.36 3.90 5.44
N GLU A 81 5.06 3.72 6.57
CA GLU A 81 4.55 2.97 7.73
C GLU A 81 3.24 3.55 8.25
N GLU A 82 3.21 4.87 8.49
CA GLU A 82 2.00 5.56 8.98
C GLU A 82 0.81 5.32 8.04
N LYS A 83 1.01 5.46 6.73
CA LYS A 83 -0.08 5.31 5.76
C LYS A 83 -0.54 3.87 5.55
N TYR A 84 0.35 2.87 5.59
CA TYR A 84 -0.08 1.46 5.56
C TYR A 84 -0.86 1.09 6.82
N VAL A 85 -0.41 1.52 7.99
CA VAL A 85 -1.11 1.28 9.27
C VAL A 85 -2.48 1.96 9.26
N ASP A 86 -2.56 3.20 8.75
CA ASP A 86 -3.84 3.89 8.61
C ASP A 86 -4.75 3.17 7.60
N ALA A 87 -4.23 2.71 6.45
CA ALA A 87 -4.99 1.96 5.47
C ALA A 87 -5.61 0.69 6.06
N LEU A 88 -4.83 -0.09 6.81
CA LEU A 88 -5.28 -1.33 7.47
C LEU A 88 -6.30 -1.09 8.61
N LYS A 89 -6.39 0.13 9.15
CA LYS A 89 -7.42 0.52 10.12
C LYS A 89 -8.71 1.02 9.47
N GLN A 90 -8.68 1.34 8.18
CA GLN A 90 -9.88 1.67 7.41
C GLN A 90 -10.50 0.41 6.81
N ASP A 91 -11.63 0.56 6.11
CA ASP A 91 -12.29 -0.51 5.35
C ASP A 91 -11.50 -0.86 4.06
N LEU A 92 -10.21 -1.21 4.20
CA LEU A 92 -9.38 -1.66 3.08
C LEU A 92 -9.93 -3.00 2.55
N PRO A 93 -10.17 -3.13 1.23
CA PRO A 93 -10.72 -4.36 0.67
C PRO A 93 -9.84 -5.56 1.02
N GLU A 94 -10.47 -6.71 1.28
CA GLU A 94 -9.77 -7.93 1.69
C GLU A 94 -8.68 -8.35 0.71
N SER A 95 -8.87 -8.10 -0.58
CA SER A 95 -7.87 -8.35 -1.62
C SER A 95 -6.60 -7.50 -1.49
N PHE A 96 -6.68 -6.31 -0.87
CA PHE A 96 -5.54 -5.44 -0.64
C PHE A 96 -4.85 -5.71 0.69
N GLN A 97 -5.50 -6.36 1.66
CA GLN A 97 -4.90 -6.59 2.98
C GLN A 97 -3.60 -7.41 2.94
N PRO A 98 -3.49 -8.52 2.17
CA PRO A 98 -2.22 -9.25 2.06
C PRO A 98 -1.09 -8.39 1.47
N LEU A 99 -1.41 -7.55 0.47
CA LEU A 99 -0.45 -6.64 -0.15
C LEU A 99 0.02 -5.56 0.82
N ALA A 100 -0.92 -4.95 1.56
CA ALA A 100 -0.61 -3.92 2.54
C ALA A 100 0.28 -4.47 3.67
N HIS A 101 -0.02 -5.65 4.20
CA HIS A 101 0.85 -6.32 5.18
C HIS A 101 2.21 -6.67 4.60
N TYR A 102 2.27 -7.19 3.37
CA TYR A 102 3.54 -7.50 2.71
C TYR A 102 4.42 -6.26 2.52
N GLU A 103 3.87 -5.17 1.98
CA GLU A 103 4.61 -3.92 1.76
C GLU A 103 4.97 -3.22 3.08
N LEU A 104 4.12 -3.29 4.12
CA LEU A 104 4.47 -2.83 5.47
C LEU A 104 5.62 -3.66 6.08
N GLY A 105 5.65 -4.97 5.82
CA GLY A 105 6.79 -5.82 6.15
C GLY A 105 8.08 -5.35 5.48
N LEU A 106 8.04 -4.97 4.20
CA LEU A 106 9.17 -4.36 3.49
C LEU A 106 9.59 -3.03 4.12
N VAL A 107 8.64 -2.16 4.49
CA VAL A 107 8.92 -0.91 5.19
C VAL A 107 9.66 -1.17 6.50
N TYR A 108 9.17 -2.08 7.33
CA TYR A 108 9.84 -2.44 8.58
C TYR A 108 11.22 -3.06 8.36
N TYR A 109 11.38 -3.87 7.30
CA TYR A 109 12.68 -4.43 6.93
C TYR A 109 13.69 -3.33 6.59
N GLN A 110 13.30 -2.35 5.76
CA GLN A 110 14.16 -1.21 5.42
C GLN A 110 14.52 -0.37 6.64
N ARG A 111 13.60 -0.26 7.61
CA ARG A 111 13.85 0.38 8.90
C ARG A 111 14.65 -0.48 9.89
N LYS A 112 15.08 -1.69 9.51
CA LYS A 112 15.76 -2.68 10.37
C LYS A 112 14.92 -3.11 11.58
N ALA A 113 13.61 -2.91 11.54
CA ALA A 113 12.66 -3.37 12.55
C ALA A 113 12.25 -4.83 12.25
N PHE A 114 13.23 -5.73 12.18
CA PHE A 114 13.06 -7.09 11.64
C PHE A 114 11.98 -7.91 12.34
N ALA A 115 11.81 -7.77 13.66
CA ALA A 115 10.75 -8.48 14.39
C ALA A 115 9.34 -8.08 13.94
N ARG A 116 9.13 -6.78 13.66
CA ARG A 116 7.85 -6.31 13.11
C ARG A 116 7.69 -6.71 11.65
N ALA A 117 8.77 -6.69 10.88
CA ALA A 117 8.74 -7.16 9.49
C ALA A 117 8.28 -8.62 9.40
N ILE A 118 8.78 -9.51 10.26
CA ILE A 118 8.32 -10.91 10.34
C ILE A 118 6.81 -10.97 10.63
N GLN A 119 6.33 -10.25 11.65
CA GLN A 119 4.91 -10.24 12.01
C GLN A 119 4.03 -9.83 10.83
N GLU A 120 4.41 -8.79 10.10
CA GLU A 120 3.64 -8.33 8.94
C GLU A 120 3.70 -9.31 7.77
N PHE A 121 4.84 -9.96 7.52
CA PHE A 121 4.93 -11.00 6.50
C PHE A 121 4.10 -12.25 6.86
N GLU A 122 4.05 -12.65 8.13
CA GLU A 122 3.18 -13.74 8.59
C GLU A 122 1.69 -13.38 8.45
N LEU A 123 1.33 -12.13 8.75
CA LEU A 123 -0.03 -11.63 8.52
C LEU A 123 -0.38 -11.65 7.02
N ALA A 124 0.55 -11.24 6.17
CA ALA A 124 0.40 -11.33 4.72
C ALA A 124 0.19 -12.78 4.27
N GLU A 125 1.02 -13.73 4.73
CA GLU A 125 0.88 -15.16 4.45
C GLU A 125 -0.50 -15.69 4.86
N SER A 126 -0.98 -15.33 6.05
CA SER A 126 -2.25 -15.82 6.61
C SER A 126 -3.47 -15.35 5.83
N LYS A 127 -3.39 -14.15 5.23
CA LYS A 127 -4.49 -13.54 4.46
C LYS A 127 -4.39 -13.80 2.96
N THR A 128 -3.24 -14.29 2.49
CA THR A 128 -3.00 -14.53 1.06
C THR A 128 -3.80 -15.73 0.59
N ASP A 129 -4.68 -15.47 -0.38
CA ASP A 129 -5.14 -16.46 -1.34
C ASP A 129 -4.22 -16.45 -2.57
N GLU A 130 -4.03 -17.61 -3.21
CA GLU A 130 -3.08 -17.80 -4.33
C GLU A 130 -3.33 -16.85 -5.53
N SER A 131 -4.51 -16.22 -5.56
CA SER A 131 -4.94 -15.29 -6.59
C SER A 131 -4.28 -13.90 -6.53
N CYS A 132 -3.74 -13.47 -5.38
CA CYS A 132 -3.31 -12.09 -5.16
C CYS A 132 -1.79 -11.91 -5.02
N LEU A 133 -1.13 -12.77 -4.24
CA LEU A 133 0.29 -12.67 -3.92
C LEU A 133 0.90 -14.08 -3.91
N SER A 134 2.11 -14.23 -4.44
CA SER A 134 2.81 -15.51 -4.34
C SER A 134 3.35 -15.69 -2.92
N LYS A 135 2.90 -16.74 -2.23
CA LYS A 135 3.44 -17.12 -0.90
C LYS A 135 4.95 -17.34 -0.92
N ARG A 136 5.50 -17.73 -2.08
CA ARG A 136 6.95 -17.87 -2.28
C ARG A 136 7.70 -16.57 -1.95
N SER A 137 7.26 -15.43 -2.47
CA SER A 137 7.94 -14.15 -2.21
C SER A 137 7.87 -13.77 -0.74
N ILE A 138 6.76 -14.06 -0.07
CA ILE A 138 6.61 -13.85 1.38
C ILE A 138 7.61 -14.71 2.16
N TRP A 139 7.72 -16.00 1.82
CA TRP A 139 8.67 -16.91 2.46
C TRP A 139 10.13 -16.54 2.21
N GLU A 140 10.48 -16.04 1.03
CA GLU A 140 11.81 -15.52 0.74
C GLU A 140 12.16 -14.36 1.69
N TRP A 141 11.25 -13.41 1.86
CA TRP A 141 11.43 -12.29 2.80
C TRP A 141 11.44 -12.72 4.27
N LEU A 142 10.57 -13.65 4.67
CA LEU A 142 10.58 -14.23 6.01
C LEU A 142 11.92 -14.90 6.31
N SER A 143 12.44 -15.70 5.37
CA SER A 143 13.74 -16.34 5.52
C SER A 143 14.88 -15.34 5.72
N VAL A 144 14.97 -14.34 4.83
CA VAL A 144 16.00 -13.30 4.90
C VAL A 144 15.90 -12.52 6.21
N THR A 145 14.69 -12.15 6.62
CA THR A 145 14.44 -11.38 7.84
C THR A 145 14.75 -12.19 9.10
N CYS A 146 14.40 -13.48 9.13
CA CYS A 146 14.76 -14.39 10.22
C CYS A 146 16.28 -14.51 10.40
N LYS A 147 17.04 -14.59 9.29
CA LYS A 147 18.52 -14.60 9.35
C LYS A 147 19.08 -13.33 9.98
N HIS A 148 18.50 -12.16 9.67
CA HIS A 148 18.93 -10.89 10.27
C HIS A 148 18.72 -10.84 11.79
N LEU A 149 17.79 -11.61 12.34
CA LEU A 149 17.59 -11.78 13.78
C LEU A 149 18.34 -12.98 14.39
N GLY A 150 19.04 -13.77 13.58
CA GLY A 150 19.70 -15.00 14.02
C GLY A 150 18.76 -16.19 14.25
N LEU A 151 17.51 -16.12 13.77
CA LEU A 151 16.50 -17.18 13.87
C LEU A 151 16.70 -18.23 12.77
N ASN A 152 17.85 -18.91 12.82
CA ASN A 152 18.31 -19.79 11.73
C ASN A 152 17.35 -20.96 11.45
N SER A 153 16.73 -21.54 12.49
CA SER A 153 15.79 -22.65 12.32
C SER A 153 14.52 -22.25 11.57
N GLU A 154 14.01 -21.04 11.83
CA GLU A 154 12.85 -20.48 11.12
C GLU A 154 13.23 -20.08 9.69
N ALA A 155 14.41 -19.48 9.52
CA ALA A 155 14.93 -19.16 8.19
C ALA A 155 15.01 -20.38 7.28
N ASP A 156 15.55 -21.50 7.78
CA ASP A 156 15.65 -22.77 7.04
C ASP A 156 14.29 -23.36 6.70
N ARG A 157 13.30 -23.21 7.60
CA ARG A 157 11.92 -23.62 7.35
C ARG A 157 11.34 -22.84 6.17
N TYR A 158 11.44 -21.51 6.19
CA TYR A 158 10.92 -20.67 5.10
C TYR A 158 11.66 -20.87 3.78
N GLU A 159 12.97 -21.14 3.78
CA GLU A 159 13.69 -21.49 2.56
C GLU A 159 13.16 -22.76 1.89
N LYS A 160 12.79 -23.77 2.69
CA LYS A 160 12.23 -25.02 2.18
C LYS A 160 10.87 -24.76 1.55
N LEU A 161 10.03 -23.96 2.21
CA LEU A 161 8.73 -23.55 1.69
C LEU A 161 8.87 -22.74 0.39
N ALA A 162 9.81 -21.80 0.30
CA ALA A 162 10.06 -21.03 -0.91
C ALA A 162 10.50 -21.87 -2.13
N LYS A 163 11.01 -23.09 -1.90
CA LYS A 163 11.47 -24.02 -2.95
C LYS A 163 10.42 -25.04 -3.37
N THR A 164 9.27 -25.12 -2.68
CA THR A 164 8.21 -26.04 -3.13
C THR A 164 7.58 -25.53 -4.43
N PRO A 165 7.34 -26.42 -5.41
CA PRO A 165 6.79 -26.07 -6.71
C PRO A 165 5.33 -25.62 -6.64
#